data_AF-A0A6N3CJI6-F1
#
_entry.id   AF-A0A6N3CJI6-F1
#
_cell.length_a   1.000
_cell.length_b   1.000
_cell.length_c   1.000
_cell.angle_alpha   90.00
_cell.angle_beta   90.00
_cell.angle_gamma   90.00
#
_symmetry.space_group_name_H-M   'P 1'
#
loop_
_entity.id
_entity.type
_entity.pdbx_description
1 polymer ?
#
loop_
_entity_poly.entity_id
_entity_poly.type
_entity_poly.pdbx_seq_one_letter_code
_entity_poly.pdbx_strand_id
1 'polypeptide(L)'
;MASTQPVNFRADSTFYQQTKEILADEKLTLSDIFNAALRKIATGAVDPKEFVFSDSQETQYQVAFDDLKKEILLGHQEIEQGKLTSLADVRKEFGLE
;
A
#
# COMPACT_ATOMS: atom_id res chain seq x y z
N MET A 1 9.26 -39.25 0.73
CA MET A 1 8.72 -38.25 -0.23
C MET A 1 7.98 -37.21 0.58
N ALA A 2 8.20 -35.92 0.32
CA ALA A 2 7.46 -34.87 1.03
C ALA A 2 5.97 -35.03 0.70
N SER A 3 5.13 -35.20 1.72
CA SER A 3 3.68 -35.24 1.56
C SER A 3 3.22 -33.81 1.24
N THR A 4 2.79 -33.59 0.01
CA THR A 4 2.20 -32.31 -0.41
C THR A 4 0.69 -32.38 -0.27
N GLN A 5 0.09 -31.35 0.33
CA GLN A 5 -1.35 -31.20 0.39
C GLN A 5 -1.83 -30.35 -0.79
N PRO A 6 -2.95 -30.72 -1.46
CA PRO A 6 -3.53 -29.89 -2.49
C PRO A 6 -4.08 -28.59 -1.86
N VAL A 7 -3.78 -27.46 -2.48
CA VAL A 7 -4.26 -26.14 -2.04
C VAL A 7 -5.17 -25.57 -3.13
N ASN A 8 -6.37 -25.14 -2.75
CA ASN A 8 -7.32 -24.51 -3.66
C ASN A 8 -7.30 -22.99 -3.45
N PHE A 9 -6.88 -22.26 -4.49
CA PHE A 9 -6.93 -20.80 -4.50
C PHE A 9 -8.20 -20.33 -5.22
N ARG A 10 -8.87 -19.33 -4.65
CA ARG A 10 -9.92 -18.59 -5.34
C ARG A 10 -9.27 -17.42 -6.07
N ALA A 11 -9.55 -17.30 -7.35
CA ALA A 11 -9.11 -16.19 -8.19
C ALA A 11 -10.26 -15.79 -9.11
N ASP A 12 -10.25 -14.53 -9.55
CA ASP A 12 -11.14 -14.08 -10.63
C ASP A 12 -10.78 -14.84 -11.91
N SER A 13 -11.80 -15.26 -12.67
CA SER A 13 -11.60 -16.05 -13.88
C SER A 13 -10.81 -15.29 -14.94
N THR A 14 -10.94 -13.97 -15.00
CA THR A 14 -10.27 -13.12 -15.98
C THR A 14 -8.78 -13.05 -15.69
N PHE A 15 -8.42 -12.72 -14.43
CA PHE A 15 -7.02 -12.67 -14.00
C PHE A 15 -6.34 -14.03 -14.08
N TYR A 16 -7.05 -15.11 -13.73
CA TYR A 16 -6.54 -16.46 -13.86
C TYR A 16 -6.17 -16.80 -15.31
N GLN A 17 -7.06 -16.50 -16.26
CA GLN A 17 -6.85 -16.81 -17.67
C GLN A 17 -5.74 -15.95 -18.28
N GLN A 18 -5.71 -14.65 -18.00
CA GLN A 18 -4.65 -13.74 -18.43
C GLN A 18 -3.28 -14.18 -17.92
N THR A 19 -3.18 -14.51 -16.64
CA THR A 19 -1.92 -14.95 -16.04
C THR A 19 -1.45 -16.28 -16.66
N LYS A 20 -2.38 -17.20 -16.93
CA LYS A 20 -2.07 -18.47 -17.58
C LYS A 20 -1.51 -18.26 -19.00
N GLU A 21 -2.02 -17.28 -19.74
CA GLU A 21 -1.51 -16.94 -21.08
C GLU A 21 -0.11 -16.33 -21.04
N ILE A 22 0.15 -15.43 -20.08
CA ILE A 22 1.48 -14.83 -19.87
C ILE A 22 2.52 -15.92 -19.54
N LEU A 23 2.18 -16.82 -18.61
CA LEU A 23 3.10 -17.86 -18.15
C LEU A 23 3.31 -19.00 -19.18
N ALA A 24 2.39 -19.14 -20.15
CA ALA A 24 2.52 -20.15 -21.19
C ALA A 24 3.75 -19.92 -22.08
N ASP A 25 4.13 -18.65 -22.30
CA ASP A 25 5.33 -18.27 -23.05
C ASP A 25 6.62 -18.71 -22.31
N GLU A 26 6.63 -18.58 -20.99
CA GLU A 26 7.79 -18.90 -20.14
C GLU A 26 7.90 -20.38 -19.75
N LYS A 27 6.95 -21.23 -20.21
CA LYS A 27 6.82 -22.66 -19.81
C LYS A 27 6.66 -22.85 -18.30
N LEU A 28 6.19 -21.84 -17.59
CA LEU A 28 5.90 -21.91 -16.17
C LEU A 28 4.42 -22.19 -15.95
N THR A 29 4.08 -22.85 -14.85
CA THR A 29 2.68 -23.03 -14.44
C THR A 29 2.33 -22.10 -13.29
N LEU A 30 1.03 -21.80 -13.15
CA LEU A 30 0.52 -21.08 -11.97
C LEU A 30 0.90 -21.79 -10.67
N SER A 31 0.90 -23.13 -10.66
CA SER A 31 1.31 -23.92 -9.50
C SER A 31 2.78 -23.70 -9.14
N ASP A 32 3.68 -23.56 -10.12
CA ASP A 32 5.10 -23.29 -9.87
C ASP A 32 5.28 -21.92 -9.21
N ILE A 33 4.59 -20.90 -9.73
CA ILE A 33 4.62 -19.54 -9.20
C ILE A 33 4.10 -19.51 -7.76
N PHE A 34 2.91 -20.09 -7.50
CA PHE A 34 2.32 -20.10 -6.17
C PHE A 34 3.19 -20.86 -5.16
N ASN A 35 3.73 -22.02 -5.54
CA ASN A 35 4.63 -22.79 -4.68
C ASN A 35 5.91 -22.01 -4.36
N ALA A 36 6.49 -21.31 -5.34
CA ALA A 36 7.66 -20.47 -5.14
C ALA A 36 7.35 -19.30 -4.20
N ALA A 37 6.22 -18.62 -4.37
CA ALA A 37 5.77 -17.52 -3.51
C ALA A 37 5.56 -17.99 -2.07
N LEU A 38 4.80 -19.09 -1.86
CA LEU A 38 4.58 -19.68 -0.54
C LEU A 38 5.90 -20.07 0.12
N ARG A 39 6.83 -20.67 -0.63
CA ARG A 39 8.15 -21.04 -0.09
C ARG A 39 8.92 -19.80 0.35
N LYS A 40 8.96 -18.74 -0.47
CA LYS A 40 9.63 -17.48 -0.13
C LYS A 40 9.07 -16.87 1.15
N ILE A 41 7.75 -16.81 1.28
CA ILE A 41 7.06 -16.34 2.49
C ILE A 41 7.42 -17.21 3.69
N ALA A 42 7.32 -18.53 3.57
CA ALA A 42 7.63 -19.47 4.65
C ALA A 42 9.10 -19.41 5.10
N THR A 43 10.02 -19.11 4.18
CA THR A 43 11.45 -18.92 4.48
C THR A 43 11.79 -17.52 4.98
N GLY A 44 10.83 -16.59 5.05
CA GLY A 44 11.07 -15.20 5.44
C GLY A 44 11.83 -14.36 4.40
N ALA A 45 12.00 -14.87 3.17
CA ALA A 45 12.61 -14.12 2.07
C ALA A 45 11.70 -13.02 1.52
N VAL A 46 10.40 -13.13 1.76
CA VAL A 46 9.38 -12.14 1.42
C VAL A 46 8.48 -11.99 2.64
N ASP A 47 8.31 -10.75 3.12
CA ASP A 47 7.31 -10.46 4.14
C ASP A 47 5.90 -10.49 3.52
N PRO A 48 4.98 -11.31 4.04
CA PRO A 48 3.65 -11.44 3.44
C PRO A 48 2.80 -10.16 3.56
N LYS A 49 3.05 -9.29 4.56
CA LYS A 49 2.35 -8.01 4.62
C LYS A 49 2.87 -7.09 3.53
N GLU A 50 4.19 -6.93 3.40
CA GLU A 50 4.77 -6.10 2.35
C GLU A 50 4.40 -6.57 0.95
N PHE A 51 4.34 -7.90 0.72
CA PHE A 51 3.93 -8.47 -0.55
C PHE A 51 2.50 -8.07 -0.96
N VAL A 52 1.56 -8.03 -0.01
CA VAL A 52 0.18 -7.61 -0.26
C VAL A 52 0.07 -6.08 -0.34
N PHE A 53 0.78 -5.35 0.53
CA PHE A 53 0.76 -3.89 0.54
C PHE A 53 1.39 -3.25 -0.71
N SER A 54 2.35 -3.94 -1.34
CA SER A 54 2.96 -3.47 -2.59
C SER A 54 1.96 -3.43 -3.75
N ASP A 55 0.99 -4.35 -3.77
CA ASP A 55 -0.06 -4.42 -4.79
C ASP A 55 -1.17 -3.40 -4.51
N SER A 56 -1.42 -3.12 -3.22
CA SER A 56 -2.41 -2.17 -2.76
C SER A 56 -1.86 -0.76 -2.56
N GLN A 57 -0.81 -0.34 -3.29
CA GLN A 57 -0.36 1.06 -3.22
C GLN A 57 -1.52 1.96 -3.61
N GLU A 58 -2.14 2.45 -2.57
CA GLU A 58 -3.25 3.38 -2.56
C GLU A 58 -2.65 4.75 -2.87
N THR A 59 -2.08 4.89 -4.08
CA THR A 59 -1.38 6.08 -4.57
C THR A 59 -2.22 7.34 -4.35
N GLN A 60 -3.55 7.19 -4.39
CA GLN A 60 -4.51 8.23 -4.07
C GLN A 60 -4.35 8.83 -2.66
N TYR A 61 -4.09 8.02 -1.63
CA TYR A 61 -3.89 8.53 -0.27
C TYR A 61 -2.48 9.07 -0.10
N GLN A 62 -1.48 8.49 -0.77
CA GLN A 62 -0.12 9.03 -0.75
C GLN A 62 -0.06 10.47 -1.28
N VAL A 63 -0.71 10.72 -2.42
CA VAL A 63 -0.80 12.06 -3.04
C VAL A 63 -1.59 13.02 -2.14
N ALA A 64 -2.75 12.60 -1.64
CA ALA A 64 -3.56 13.43 -0.74
C ALA A 64 -2.81 13.78 0.56
N PHE A 65 -2.02 12.85 1.11
CA PHE A 65 -1.25 13.09 2.33
C PHE A 65 -0.08 14.05 2.10
N ASP A 66 0.58 13.96 0.95
CA ASP A 66 1.69 14.86 0.61
C ASP A 66 1.21 16.28 0.30
N ASP A 67 0.05 16.44 -0.35
CA ASP A 67 -0.54 17.76 -0.55
C ASP A 67 -1.02 18.38 0.77
N LEU A 68 -1.65 17.58 1.65
CA LEU A 68 -2.02 18.05 2.99
C LEU A 68 -0.80 18.52 3.80
N LYS A 69 0.33 17.81 3.74
CA LYS A 69 1.57 18.24 4.41
C LYS A 69 2.06 19.59 3.91
N LYS A 70 2.01 19.83 2.59
CA LYS A 70 2.42 21.12 2.00
C LYS A 70 1.52 22.24 2.49
N GLU A 71 0.22 22.04 2.47
CA GLU A 71 -0.75 23.03 2.94
C GLU A 71 -0.55 23.37 4.43
N ILE A 72 -0.32 22.37 5.27
CA ILE A 72 -0.02 22.58 6.70
C ILE A 72 1.28 23.38 6.89
N LEU A 73 2.32 23.06 6.11
CA LEU A 73 3.61 23.74 6.18
C LEU A 73 3.49 25.20 5.74
N LEU A 74 2.77 25.46 4.64
CA LEU A 74 2.49 26.82 4.15
C LEU A 74 1.70 27.62 5.21
N GLY A 75 0.64 27.03 5.78
CA GLY A 75 -0.13 27.68 6.83
C GLY A 75 0.71 28.03 8.07
N HIS A 76 1.64 27.16 8.48
CA HIS A 76 2.59 27.47 9.56
C HIS A 76 3.49 28.67 9.21
N GLN A 77 4.05 28.69 8.01
CA GLN A 77 4.89 29.80 7.56
C GLN A 77 4.11 31.12 7.50
N GLU A 78 2.86 31.08 7.07
CA GLU A 78 1.99 32.26 7.03
C GLU A 78 1.62 32.77 8.42
N ILE A 79 1.45 31.88 9.40
CA ILE A 79 1.28 32.24 10.82
C ILE A 79 2.56 32.88 11.37
N GLU A 80 3.73 32.28 11.13
CA GLU A 80 5.02 32.82 11.57
C GLU A 80 5.33 34.19 10.94
N GLN A 81 4.91 34.40 9.69
CA GLN A 81 5.03 35.69 8.99
C GLN A 81 3.98 36.72 9.43
N GLY A 82 3.06 36.36 10.33
CA GLY A 82 1.98 37.24 10.81
C GLY A 82 0.92 37.54 9.76
N LYS A 83 0.85 36.75 8.67
CA LYS A 83 -0.20 36.86 7.64
C LYS A 83 -1.49 36.19 8.07
N LEU A 84 -1.38 35.12 8.87
CA LEU A 84 -2.51 34.39 9.45
C LEU A 84 -2.42 34.42 10.97
N THR A 85 -3.57 34.55 11.64
CA THR A 85 -3.66 34.46 13.10
C THR A 85 -3.67 32.99 13.52
N SER A 86 -2.84 32.63 14.51
CA SER A 86 -2.82 31.25 15.00
C SER A 86 -4.12 30.90 15.71
N LEU A 87 -4.50 29.62 15.70
CA LEU A 87 -5.69 29.17 16.43
C LEU A 87 -5.59 29.45 17.94
N ALA A 88 -4.38 29.43 18.50
CA ALA A 88 -4.16 29.76 19.91
C ALA A 88 -4.50 31.23 20.19
N ASP A 89 -4.06 32.14 19.33
CA ASP A 89 -4.35 33.58 19.46
C ASP A 89 -5.84 33.87 19.29
N VAL A 90 -6.50 33.21 18.34
CA VAL A 90 -7.96 33.28 18.18
C VAL A 90 -8.66 32.81 19.46
N ARG A 91 -8.31 31.64 19.98
CA ARG A 91 -8.93 31.11 21.21
C ARG A 91 -8.75 32.04 22.40
N LYS A 92 -7.57 32.66 22.52
CA LYS A 92 -7.29 33.68 23.53
C LYS A 92 -8.16 34.92 23.36
N GLU A 93 -8.34 35.41 22.14
CA GLU A 93 -9.19 36.56 21.83
C GLU A 93 -10.66 36.31 22.21
N PHE A 94 -11.14 35.07 22.03
CA PHE A 94 -12.50 34.66 22.42
C PHE A 94 -12.63 34.18 23.89
N GLY A 95 -11.56 34.22 24.69
CA GLY A 95 -11.57 33.77 26.09
C GLY A 95 -11.81 32.27 26.26
N LEU A 96 -11.41 31.46 25.28
CA LEU A 96 -11.59 30.00 25.19
C LEU A 96 -10.31 29.21 25.56
N GLU A 97 -9.38 29.83 26.31
CA GLU A 97 -8.17 29.18 26.81
C GLU A 97 -8.46 28.08 27.83
#